data_AF-S6ES37-F1
#
_entry.id   AF-S6ES37-F1
#
_cell.length_a   1.000
_cell.length_b   1.000
_cell.length_c   1.000
_cell.angle_alpha   90.00
_cell.angle_beta   90.00
_cell.angle_gamma   90.00
#
_symmetry.space_group_name_H-M   'P 1'
#
loop_
_entity.id
_entity.type
_entity.pdbx_description
1 polymer ?
#
loop_
_entity_poly.entity_id
_entity_poly.type
_entity_poly.pdbx_seq_one_letter_code
_entity_poly.pdbx_strand_id
1 'polypeptide(L)'
;MLEIKHKLIEKNYISKNKTILFGFAFNSNSDDIEYEDKVKMIIKNNFNDNKIAFLKGDSNSINNADNKGISLGRYEASLDFHDDKLEDMIENLSVEEILNAIKNKDKYIFWNSDIEEELKDELEDKNDVDDNNDDLEHNENDDLD
;
A
#
# COMPACT_ATOMS: atom_id res chain seq x y z
N MET A 1 -10.79 -16.83 -6.36
CA MET A 1 -10.76 -15.50 -5.72
C MET A 1 -10.91 -15.71 -4.21
N LEU A 2 -10.04 -15.10 -3.40
CA LEU A 2 -10.11 -15.22 -1.94
C LEU A 2 -11.42 -14.65 -1.38
N GLU A 3 -12.11 -15.38 -0.51
CA GLU A 3 -13.44 -15.00 0.01
C GLU A 3 -13.44 -13.63 0.70
N ILE A 4 -12.39 -13.31 1.46
CA ILE A 4 -12.27 -12.00 2.10
C ILE A 4 -12.17 -10.86 1.08
N LYS A 5 -11.51 -11.07 -0.07
CA LYS A 5 -11.44 -10.05 -1.14
C LYS A 5 -12.83 -9.78 -1.71
N HIS A 6 -13.60 -10.83 -1.96
CA HIS A 6 -14.98 -10.69 -2.44
C HIS A 6 -15.83 -9.85 -1.50
N LYS A 7 -15.81 -10.16 -0.20
CA LYS A 7 -16.56 -9.42 0.83
C LYS A 7 -16.14 -7.95 0.92
N LEU A 8 -14.84 -7.66 0.77
CA LEU A 8 -14.33 -6.29 0.79
C LEU A 8 -14.77 -5.47 -0.43
N ILE A 9 -14.87 -6.10 -1.61
CA ILE A 9 -15.38 -5.47 -2.84
C ILE A 9 -16.89 -5.22 -2.73
N GLU A 10 -17.67 -6.22 -2.31
CA GLU A 10 -19.13 -6.10 -2.14
C GLU A 10 -19.51 -4.98 -1.17
N LYS A 11 -18.75 -4.85 -0.08
CA LYS A 11 -18.93 -3.77 0.91
C LYS A 11 -18.29 -2.45 0.51
N ASN A 12 -17.70 -2.37 -0.69
CA ASN A 12 -17.09 -1.17 -1.25
C ASN A 12 -15.93 -0.61 -0.42
N TYR A 13 -15.23 -1.45 0.35
CA TYR A 13 -14.10 -1.03 1.19
C TYR A 13 -12.83 -0.80 0.37
N ILE A 14 -12.60 -1.65 -0.65
CA ILE A 14 -11.37 -1.62 -1.46
C ILE A 14 -11.63 -1.21 -2.92
N SER A 15 -12.89 -0.98 -3.31
CA SER A 15 -13.25 -0.55 -4.66
C SER A 15 -13.10 0.97 -4.85
N LYS A 16 -13.19 1.76 -3.76
CA LYS A 16 -12.94 3.21 -3.75
C LYS A 16 -11.49 3.55 -3.42
N ASN A 17 -10.99 2.98 -2.33
CA ASN A 17 -9.63 3.20 -1.84
C ASN A 17 -8.88 1.89 -1.97
N LYS A 18 -7.89 1.82 -2.85
CA LYS A 18 -7.14 0.59 -3.10
C LYS A 18 -6.11 0.29 -2.01
N THR A 19 -6.29 0.80 -0.80
CA THR A 19 -5.36 0.69 0.33
C THR A 19 -5.88 -0.31 1.36
N ILE A 20 -4.98 -1.16 1.86
CA ILE A 20 -5.30 -2.22 2.83
C ILE A 20 -4.26 -2.18 3.95
N LEU A 21 -4.76 -2.12 5.19
CA LEU A 21 -3.97 -2.29 6.40
C LEU A 21 -4.26 -3.68 6.97
N PHE A 22 -3.33 -4.61 6.81
CA PHE A 22 -3.51 -6.01 7.17
C PHE A 22 -2.74 -6.34 8.46
N GLY A 23 -3.47 -6.51 9.57
CA GLY A 23 -2.90 -6.96 10.84
C GLY A 23 -2.87 -8.48 10.95
N PHE A 24 -1.77 -9.04 11.44
CA PHE A 24 -1.59 -10.47 11.65
C PHE A 24 -0.86 -10.74 12.97
N ALA A 25 -1.32 -11.74 13.72
CA ALA A 25 -0.65 -12.20 14.94
C ALA A 25 -0.99 -13.68 15.21
N PHE A 26 -0.08 -14.38 15.88
CA PHE A 26 -0.34 -15.69 16.44
C PHE A 26 -0.96 -15.53 17.83
N ASN A 27 -1.99 -16.33 18.13
CA ASN A 27 -2.64 -16.33 19.44
C ASN A 27 -1.78 -17.02 20.53
N SER A 28 -0.73 -17.72 20.12
CA SER A 28 0.27 -18.37 20.97
C SER A 28 1.59 -17.62 20.91
N ASN A 29 2.40 -17.70 21.97
CA ASN A 29 3.75 -17.10 22.02
C ASN A 29 4.79 -17.85 21.15
N SER A 30 4.34 -18.67 20.20
CA SER A 30 5.19 -19.42 19.28
C SER A 30 4.95 -18.93 17.87
N ASP A 31 6.03 -18.52 17.22
CA ASP A 31 6.03 -18.11 15.82
C ASP A 31 6.08 -19.34 14.90
N ASP A 32 5.22 -19.35 13.88
CA ASP A 32 5.30 -20.26 12.75
C ASP A 32 5.61 -19.45 11.50
N ILE A 33 6.90 -19.30 11.20
CA ILE A 33 7.39 -18.49 10.08
C ILE A 33 6.89 -19.06 8.75
N GLU A 34 6.83 -20.39 8.61
CA GLU A 34 6.36 -21.02 7.38
C GLU A 34 4.88 -20.72 7.13
N TYR A 35 4.06 -20.73 8.17
CA TYR A 35 2.67 -20.33 8.08
C TYR A 35 2.51 -18.83 7.79
N GLU A 36 3.26 -17.98 8.48
CA GLU A 36 3.26 -16.54 8.25
C GLU A 36 3.60 -16.20 6.79
N ASP A 37 4.62 -16.84 6.22
CA ASP A 37 5.03 -16.63 4.82
C ASP A 37 3.97 -17.12 3.83
N LYS A 38 3.30 -18.25 4.12
CA LYS A 38 2.13 -18.70 3.33
C LYS A 38 1.01 -17.67 3.35
N VAL A 39 0.71 -17.08 4.52
CA VAL A 39 -0.31 -16.03 4.66
C VAL A 39 0.11 -14.80 3.84
N LYS A 40 1.33 -14.31 4.00
CA LYS A 40 1.86 -13.17 3.23
C LYS A 40 1.72 -13.40 1.73
N MET A 41 2.11 -14.58 1.24
CA MET A 41 1.99 -14.95 -0.18
C MET A 41 0.54 -14.94 -0.66
N ILE A 42 -0.38 -15.52 0.10
CA ILE A 42 -1.82 -15.55 -0.25
C ILE A 42 -2.38 -14.12 -0.33
N ILE A 43 -2.05 -13.26 0.64
CA ILE A 43 -2.50 -11.87 0.65
C ILE A 43 -1.92 -11.11 -0.54
N LYS A 44 -0.60 -11.14 -0.72
CA LYS A 44 0.08 -10.47 -1.84
C LYS A 44 -0.50 -10.88 -3.20
N ASN A 45 -0.73 -12.17 -3.42
CA ASN A 45 -1.24 -12.67 -4.70
C ASN A 45 -2.71 -12.30 -4.94
N ASN A 46 -3.53 -12.24 -3.90
CA ASN A 46 -4.95 -11.93 -4.06
C ASN A 46 -5.22 -10.43 -4.13
N PHE A 47 -4.40 -9.59 -3.49
CA PHE A 47 -4.59 -8.14 -3.41
C PHE A 47 -3.49 -7.38 -4.17
N ASN A 48 -2.96 -7.98 -5.24
CA ASN A 48 -1.86 -7.44 -6.04
C ASN A 48 -2.17 -6.10 -6.74
N ASP A 49 -3.44 -5.72 -6.83
CA ASP A 49 -3.95 -4.45 -7.35
C ASP A 49 -4.18 -3.40 -6.25
N ASN A 50 -3.85 -3.72 -5.00
CA ASN A 50 -4.00 -2.86 -3.83
C ASN A 50 -2.65 -2.50 -3.22
N LYS A 51 -2.52 -1.30 -2.65
CA LYS A 51 -1.43 -0.95 -1.75
C LYS A 51 -1.68 -1.60 -0.41
N ILE A 52 -0.73 -2.38 0.09
CA ILE A 52 -0.91 -3.16 1.31
C ILE A 52 0.21 -2.81 2.27
N ALA A 53 -0.14 -2.55 3.53
CA ALA A 53 0.79 -2.63 4.64
C ALA A 53 0.43 -3.87 5.48
N PHE A 54 1.41 -4.76 5.66
CA PHE A 54 1.29 -5.93 6.52
C PHE A 54 1.99 -5.65 7.85
N LEU A 55 1.22 -5.73 8.93
CA LEU A 55 1.65 -5.40 10.28
C LEU A 55 1.56 -6.65 11.15
N LYS A 56 2.70 -7.10 11.66
CA LYS A 56 2.79 -8.20 12.61
C LYS A 56 2.68 -7.66 14.04
N GLY A 57 1.73 -8.20 14.78
CA GLY A 57 1.58 -7.98 16.22
C GLY A 57 1.77 -9.27 17.02
N ASP A 58 1.52 -9.20 18.32
CA ASP A 58 1.57 -10.35 19.23
C ASP A 58 0.21 -10.62 19.91
N SER A 59 0.17 -11.61 20.80
CA SER A 59 -1.05 -11.98 21.53
C SER A 59 -1.58 -10.86 22.44
N ASN A 60 -0.70 -10.00 22.97
CA ASN A 60 -1.13 -8.83 23.75
C ASN A 60 -1.73 -7.77 22.84
N SER A 61 -1.18 -7.59 21.65
CA SER A 61 -1.74 -6.68 20.64
C SER A 61 -3.14 -7.07 20.20
N ILE A 62 -3.43 -8.37 20.09
CA ILE A 62 -4.80 -8.87 19.85
C ILE A 62 -5.73 -8.39 20.97
N ASN A 63 -5.37 -8.66 22.23
CA ASN A 63 -6.19 -8.29 23.39
C ASN A 63 -6.41 -6.76 23.47
N ASN A 64 -5.38 -5.97 23.19
CA ASN A 64 -5.47 -4.52 23.27
C ASN A 64 -6.29 -3.92 22.12
N ALA A 65 -6.16 -4.45 20.90
CA ALA A 65 -6.98 -4.06 19.77
C ALA A 65 -8.47 -4.35 20.03
N ASP A 66 -8.76 -5.54 20.57
CA ASP A 66 -10.12 -5.93 20.95
C ASP A 66 -10.69 -5.02 22.06
N ASN A 67 -9.88 -4.71 23.08
CA ASN A 67 -10.28 -3.79 24.16
C ASN A 67 -10.60 -2.38 23.65
N LYS A 68 -9.86 -1.89 22.65
CA LYS A 68 -10.09 -0.59 21.99
C LYS A 68 -11.20 -0.65 20.92
N GLY A 69 -11.66 -1.85 20.53
CA GLY A 69 -12.66 -2.01 19.49
C GLY A 69 -12.17 -1.65 18.08
N ILE A 70 -10.85 -1.72 17.85
CA ILE A 70 -10.21 -1.41 16.56
C ILE A 70 -9.57 -2.67 15.97
N SER A 71 -9.22 -2.63 14.68
CA SER A 71 -8.50 -3.76 14.07
C SER A 71 -7.07 -3.85 14.57
N LEU A 72 -6.52 -5.07 14.62
CA LEU A 72 -5.12 -5.32 14.98
C LEU A 72 -4.14 -4.46 14.17
N GLY A 73 -4.37 -4.29 12.86
CA GLY A 73 -3.52 -3.45 12.03
C GLY A 73 -3.53 -1.98 12.46
N ARG A 74 -4.68 -1.43 12.89
CA ARG A 74 -4.76 -0.06 13.40
C ARG A 74 -4.03 0.08 14.73
N TYR A 75 -4.20 -0.89 15.63
CA TYR A 75 -3.50 -0.92 16.90
C TYR A 75 -1.98 -1.00 16.71
N GLU A 76 -1.49 -1.92 15.87
CA GLU A 76 -0.05 -2.02 15.60
C GLU A 76 0.53 -0.73 15.04
N ALA A 77 -0.18 -0.10 14.11
CA ALA A 77 0.22 1.19 13.57
C ALA A 77 0.24 2.29 14.65
N SER A 78 -0.71 2.28 15.59
CA SER A 78 -0.79 3.31 16.63
C SER A 78 0.40 3.29 17.58
N LEU A 79 1.02 2.13 17.80
CA LEU A 79 2.21 1.99 18.64
C LEU A 79 3.43 2.78 18.13
N ASP A 80 3.48 3.15 16.85
CA ASP A 80 4.58 3.96 16.30
C ASP A 80 4.47 5.46 16.61
N PHE A 81 3.39 5.87 17.25
CA PHE A 81 3.10 7.25 17.57
C PHE A 81 3.28 7.43 19.08
N HIS A 82 4.36 8.08 19.46
CA HIS A 82 4.76 8.25 20.87
C HIS A 82 4.00 9.36 21.62
N ASP A 83 3.01 9.99 20.99
CA ASP A 83 2.17 11.01 21.61
C ASP A 83 0.78 10.40 21.79
N ASP A 84 0.32 10.29 23.04
CA ASP A 84 -1.01 9.76 23.39
C ASP A 84 -2.13 10.44 22.59
N LYS A 85 -1.95 11.72 22.20
CA LYS A 85 -2.91 12.43 21.33
C LYS A 85 -2.92 11.92 19.90
N LEU A 86 -1.78 11.46 19.38
CA LEU A 86 -1.67 10.90 18.03
C LEU A 86 -2.20 9.46 17.98
N GLU A 87 -2.13 8.72 19.10
CA GLU A 87 -2.69 7.37 19.21
C GLU A 87 -4.22 7.40 19.02
N ASP A 88 -4.92 8.30 19.72
CA ASP A 88 -6.38 8.52 19.57
C ASP A 88 -6.76 9.03 18.17
N MET A 89 -5.86 9.77 17.53
CA MET A 89 -6.09 10.27 16.17
C MET A 89 -6.11 9.13 15.15
N ILE A 90 -5.28 8.08 15.31
CA ILE A 90 -5.21 6.95 14.38
C ILE A 90 -6.48 6.12 14.33
N GLU A 91 -7.23 6.06 15.44
CA GLU A 91 -8.53 5.39 15.44
C GLU A 91 -9.50 6.05 14.45
N ASN A 92 -9.35 7.36 14.24
CA ASN A 92 -10.20 8.16 13.36
C ASN A 92 -9.62 8.39 11.96
N LEU A 93 -8.33 8.11 11.74
CA LEU A 93 -7.70 8.24 10.42
C LEU A 93 -8.24 7.21 9.42
N SER A 94 -8.26 7.59 8.16
CA SER A 94 -8.45 6.66 7.06
C SER A 94 -7.28 5.67 6.95
N VAL A 95 -7.52 4.52 6.33
CA VAL A 95 -6.48 3.51 6.10
C VAL A 95 -5.31 4.06 5.28
N GLU A 96 -5.59 4.95 4.33
CA GLU A 96 -4.57 5.59 3.49
C GLU A 96 -3.69 6.55 4.28
N GLU A 97 -4.28 7.39 5.15
CA GLU A 97 -3.52 8.29 6.03
C GLU A 97 -2.60 7.50 6.97
N ILE A 98 -3.10 6.39 7.51
CA ILE A 98 -2.29 5.50 8.35
C ILE A 98 -1.12 4.97 7.55
N LEU A 99 -1.36 4.34 6.39
CA LEU A 99 -0.31 3.79 5.52
C LEU A 99 0.78 4.84 5.22
N ASN A 100 0.38 6.06 4.87
CA ASN A 100 1.30 7.14 4.57
C ASN A 100 2.13 7.59 5.77
N ALA A 101 1.56 7.54 6.98
CA ALA A 101 2.26 7.91 8.20
C ALA A 101 3.27 6.84 8.64
N ILE A 102 3.01 5.57 8.34
CA ILE A 102 3.89 4.44 8.71
C ILE A 102 4.82 3.97 7.58
N LYS A 103 4.74 4.51 6.37
CA LYS A 103 5.48 4.03 5.18
C LYS A 103 7.01 4.02 5.32
N ASN A 104 7.56 4.86 6.18
CA ASN A 104 9.00 4.97 6.42
C ASN A 104 9.48 4.13 7.61
N LYS A 105 8.64 3.23 8.13
CA LYS A 105 8.95 2.39 9.30
C LYS A 105 9.41 1.01 8.83
N ASP A 106 10.64 0.65 9.16
CA ASP A 106 11.26 -0.64 8.78
C ASP A 106 10.57 -1.87 9.39
N LYS A 107 9.70 -1.67 10.39
CA LYS A 107 8.92 -2.72 11.04
C LYS A 107 7.90 -3.39 10.11
N TYR A 108 7.44 -2.69 9.07
CA TYR A 108 6.30 -3.13 8.26
C TYR A 108 6.67 -3.50 6.84
N ILE A 109 5.91 -4.44 6.30
CA ILE A 109 6.06 -4.86 4.91
C ILE A 109 5.03 -4.11 4.08
N PHE A 110 5.51 -3.30 3.15
CA PHE A 110 4.68 -2.62 2.16
C PHE A 110 4.76 -3.38 0.84
N TRP A 111 3.59 -3.66 0.25
CA TRP A 111 3.50 -4.20 -1.10
C TRP A 111 2.77 -3.22 -1.99
N ASN A 112 3.24 -3.14 -3.24
CA ASN A 112 2.69 -2.27 -4.26
C ASN A 112 2.67 -0.79 -3.84
N SER A 113 3.60 -0.35 -2.98
CA SER A 113 3.91 1.08 -2.83
C SER A 113 4.37 1.66 -4.16
N ASP A 114 5.06 0.85 -4.96
CA ASP A 114 5.84 1.25 -6.13
C ASP A 114 5.09 1.11 -7.46
N ILE A 115 3.85 0.61 -7.47
CA ILE A 115 2.95 0.85 -8.62
C ILE A 115 2.75 2.37 -8.81
N GLU A 116 3.03 3.17 -7.78
CA GLU A 116 2.98 4.63 -7.77
C GLU A 116 4.31 5.33 -8.11
N GLU A 117 5.45 4.63 -8.05
CA GLU A 117 6.75 5.16 -8.52
C GLU A 117 6.93 4.85 -10.02
N GLU A 118 6.57 3.64 -10.44
CA GLU A 118 6.72 3.16 -11.83
C GLU A 118 5.69 3.78 -12.82
N LEU A 119 4.46 4.10 -12.38
CA LEU A 119 3.49 4.86 -13.20
C LEU A 119 3.83 6.36 -13.30
N LYS A 120 4.65 6.89 -12.38
CA LYS A 120 5.07 8.29 -12.37
C LYS A 120 6.18 8.54 -13.38
N ASP A 121 7.19 7.67 -13.41
CA ASP A 121 8.27 7.75 -14.39
C ASP A 121 7.73 7.52 -15.83
N GLU A 122 6.78 6.59 -16.03
CA GLU A 122 6.17 6.33 -17.35
C GLU A 122 5.22 7.43 -17.89
N LEU A 123 4.74 8.35 -17.04
CA LEU A 123 3.90 9.49 -17.43
C LEU A 123 4.71 10.79 -17.60
N GLU A 124 5.84 10.94 -16.90
CA GLU A 124 6.80 12.02 -17.14
C GLU A 124 7.46 11.87 -18.52
N ASP A 125 7.87 10.66 -18.92
CA ASP A 125 8.43 10.36 -20.25
C ASP A 125 7.44 10.60 -21.43
N LYS A 126 6.13 10.74 -21.15
CA LYS A 126 5.09 10.96 -22.19
C LYS A 126 4.61 12.42 -22.31
N ASN A 127 4.90 13.28 -21.33
CA ASN A 127 4.57 14.71 -21.38
C ASN A 127 5.68 15.56 -22.05
N ASP A 128 6.84 14.97 -22.35
CA ASP A 128 7.86 15.56 -23.25
C ASP A 128 7.53 15.34 -24.74
N VAL A 129 6.23 15.30 -25.07
CA VAL A 129 5.74 15.30 -26.47
C VAL A 129 4.80 16.48 -26.67
N ASP A 130 5.36 17.68 -26.57
CA ASP A 130 5.02 18.87 -27.35
C ASP A 130 6.15 19.86 -27.04
N ASP A 131 6.89 20.42 -27.98
CA ASP A 131 6.42 21.09 -29.17
C ASP A 131 7.67 21.38 -30.01
N ASN A 132 7.65 21.03 -31.29
CA ASN A 132 8.37 21.73 -32.35
C ASN A 132 7.77 21.25 -33.68
N ASN A 133 6.55 21.72 -33.93
CA ASN A 133 6.25 22.18 -35.28
C ASN A 133 7.15 23.38 -35.60
N ASP A 134 7.45 23.53 -36.89
CA ASP A 134 8.21 24.60 -37.55
C ASP A 134 9.74 24.40 -37.45
N ASP A 135 10.45 24.00 -38.51
CA ASP A 135 10.52 24.74 -39.76
C ASP A 135 10.55 23.85 -41.03
N LEU A 136 9.77 24.31 -42.00
CA LEU A 136 9.85 23.97 -43.42
C LEU A 136 11.08 24.61 -44.07
N GLU A 137 11.54 23.97 -45.16
CA GLU A 137 12.49 24.43 -46.19
C GLU A 137 13.99 24.34 -45.81
N HIS A 138 14.88 23.75 -46.61
CA HIS A 138 15.04 23.96 -48.05
C HIS A 138 15.67 22.72 -48.71
N ASN A 139 15.14 22.35 -49.89
CA ASN A 139 15.59 21.25 -50.72
C ASN A 139 16.66 21.79 -51.68
N GLU A 140 17.94 21.63 -51.37
CA GLU A 140 19.02 21.85 -52.35
C GLU A 140 19.12 20.63 -53.26
N ASN A 141 18.48 20.75 -54.43
CA ASN A 141 18.90 20.01 -55.61
C ASN A 141 20.17 20.67 -56.13
N ASP A 142 21.32 20.01 -55.98
CA ASP A 142 22.47 20.27 -56.83
C ASP A 142 22.80 18.99 -57.62
N ASP A 143 22.37 19.04 -58.88
CA ASP A 143 22.83 18.19 -59.97
C ASP A 143 24.33 18.46 -60.23
N LEU A 144 25.19 17.44 -60.10
CA LEU A 144 26.49 17.38 -60.77
C LEU A 144 26.85 15.93 -61.11
N ASP A 145 26.44 15.48 -62.30
CA ASP A 145 27.33 14.95 -63.36
C ASP A 145 26.58 14.75 -64.70
#